data_AF-A0A969T4D0-F1
#
_entry.id   AF-A0A969T4D0-F1
#
_cell.length_a   1.000
_cell.length_b   1.000
_cell.length_c   1.000
_cell.angle_alpha   90.00
_cell.angle_beta   90.00
_cell.angle_gamma   90.00
#
_symmetry.space_group_name_H-M   'P 1'
#
loop_
_entity.id
_entity.type
_entity.pdbx_description
1 polymer ?
#
loop_
_entity_poly.entity_id
_entity_poly.type
_entity_poly.pdbx_seq_one_letter_code
_entity_poly.pdbx_strand_id
1 'polypeptide(L)'
;MLFNKKDTKYVWVEIKLKNKTDSDWNFEFFLNFYDDAGQFKAQIESLYYIDKNKKGEVLSYQRGWGNDDPGSWKDDKYTVELVFMDTLVAALPFEMGEKDVEGVSQFTTTTHSLLNDSITKSTEEAEKRLKS
;
A
#
# COMPACT_ATOMS: atom_id res chain seq x y z
N MET A 1 -6.43 -10.16 -6.71
CA MET A 1 -6.49 -9.57 -8.07
C MET A 1 -5.50 -10.32 -8.94
N LEU A 2 -5.88 -10.65 -10.18
CA LEU A 2 -5.02 -11.38 -11.12
C LEU A 2 -4.93 -10.55 -12.41
N PHE A 3 -3.71 -10.37 -12.91
CA PHE A 3 -3.43 -9.66 -14.14
C PHE A 3 -2.89 -10.63 -15.19
N ASN A 4 -3.19 -10.38 -16.46
CA ASN A 4 -2.63 -11.14 -17.56
C ASN A 4 -1.18 -10.70 -17.82
N LYS A 5 -0.23 -11.62 -17.61
CA LYS A 5 1.21 -11.36 -17.74
C LYS A 5 1.65 -10.97 -19.16
N LYS A 6 0.93 -11.42 -20.19
CA LYS A 6 1.24 -11.17 -21.60
C LYS A 6 0.75 -9.81 -22.07
N ASP A 7 -0.35 -9.33 -21.51
CA ASP A 7 -1.00 -8.09 -21.95
C ASP A 7 -0.70 -6.92 -21.02
N THR A 8 -0.42 -7.20 -19.75
CA THR A 8 -0.12 -6.17 -18.75
C THR A 8 1.24 -5.53 -19.03
N LYS A 9 1.22 -4.22 -19.22
CA LYS A 9 2.43 -3.39 -19.37
C LYS A 9 2.92 -2.89 -18.02
N TYR A 10 2.02 -2.25 -17.28
CA TYR A 10 2.31 -1.59 -16.01
C TYR A 10 1.31 -2.00 -14.95
N VAL A 11 1.80 -2.20 -13.72
CA VAL A 11 0.99 -2.27 -12.51
C VAL A 11 1.07 -0.93 -11.82
N TRP A 12 -0.08 -0.26 -11.71
CA TRP A 12 -0.19 1.05 -11.07
C TRP A 12 -0.72 0.91 -9.65
N VAL A 13 -0.12 1.66 -8.74
CA VAL A 13 -0.59 1.85 -7.37
C VAL A 13 -1.12 3.27 -7.25
N GLU A 14 -2.38 3.38 -6.87
CA GLU A 14 -3.03 4.64 -6.52
C GLU A 14 -3.02 4.84 -5.01
N ILE A 15 -2.49 5.98 -4.57
CA ILE A 15 -2.33 6.34 -3.16
C ILE A 15 -3.15 7.60 -2.91
N LYS A 16 -4.04 7.55 -1.91
CA LYS A 16 -4.80 8.70 -1.43
C LYS A 16 -4.35 9.06 -0.02
N LEU A 17 -3.78 10.24 0.14
CA LEU A 17 -3.28 10.76 1.40
C LEU A 17 -4.18 11.90 1.87
N LYS A 18 -4.72 11.81 3.08
CA LYS A 18 -5.41 12.92 3.73
C LYS A 18 -4.46 13.68 4.63
N ASN A 19 -4.19 14.94 4.31
CA ASN A 19 -3.35 15.78 5.14
C ASN A 19 -4.06 16.09 6.48
N LYS A 20 -3.35 15.94 7.60
CA LYS A 20 -3.87 16.19 8.95
C LYS A 20 -3.21 17.38 9.65
N THR A 21 -2.18 17.97 9.05
CA THR A 21 -1.44 19.12 9.61
C THR A 21 -1.75 20.41 8.86
N ASP A 22 -1.70 21.53 9.59
CA ASP A 22 -1.80 22.89 9.02
C ASP A 22 -0.43 23.46 8.62
N SER A 23 0.66 22.85 9.11
CA SER A 23 2.03 23.22 8.76
C SER A 23 2.43 22.65 7.41
N ASP A 24 3.36 23.33 6.75
CA ASP A 24 4.07 22.81 5.60
C ASP A 24 4.98 21.65 6.02
N TRP A 25 5.12 20.69 5.12
CA TRP A 25 5.97 19.53 5.34
C TRP A 25 6.36 18.87 4.02
N ASN A 26 7.54 18.28 4.03
CA ASN A 26 7.98 17.37 2.98
C ASN A 26 7.66 15.94 3.42
N PHE A 27 7.33 15.10 2.47
CA PHE A 27 7.20 13.68 2.71
C PHE A 27 7.71 12.88 1.53
N GLU A 28 8.11 11.65 1.81
CA GLU A 28 8.48 10.67 0.81
C GLU A 28 7.70 9.37 1.00
N PHE A 29 7.52 8.67 -0.11
CA PHE A 29 7.16 7.27 -0.07
C PHE A 29 7.91 6.48 -1.13
N PHE A 30 8.07 5.20 -0.83
CA PHE A 30 8.65 4.21 -1.71
C PHE A 30 7.61 3.15 -2.01
N LEU A 31 7.56 2.72 -3.27
CA LEU A 31 6.87 1.50 -3.68
C LEU A 31 7.92 0.45 -4.02
N ASN A 32 8.04 -0.57 -3.18
CA ASN A 32 8.97 -1.66 -3.39
C ASN A 32 8.23 -2.87 -3.94
N PHE A 33 8.67 -3.38 -5.09
CA PHE A 33 8.10 -4.56 -5.72
C PHE A 33 8.97 -5.77 -5.47
N TYR A 34 8.33 -6.85 -5.00
CA TYR A 34 8.94 -8.14 -4.72
C TYR A 34 8.21 -9.23 -5.50
N ASP A 35 8.93 -10.29 -5.89
CA ASP A 35 8.32 -11.54 -6.36
C ASP A 35 8.01 -12.51 -5.22
N ASP A 36 7.49 -13.71 -5.53
CA ASP A 36 7.03 -14.71 -4.54
C ASP A 36 8.19 -15.22 -3.65
N ALA A 37 9.42 -15.18 -4.17
CA ALA A 37 10.62 -15.51 -3.41
C ALA A 37 11.08 -14.37 -2.48
N GLY A 38 10.38 -13.22 -2.49
CA GLY A 38 10.80 -12.02 -1.77
C GLY A 38 11.98 -11.31 -2.44
N GLN A 39 12.29 -11.61 -3.70
CA GLN A 39 13.37 -10.93 -4.40
C GLN A 39 12.92 -9.53 -4.79
N PHE A 40 13.71 -8.53 -4.42
CA PHE A 40 13.51 -7.14 -4.84
C PHE A 40 13.61 -7.02 -6.37
N LYS A 41 12.59 -6.43 -7.01
CA LYS A 41 12.52 -6.24 -8.46
C LYS A 41 12.69 -4.79 -8.87
N ALA A 42 12.03 -3.90 -8.14
CA ALA A 42 11.99 -2.48 -8.46
C ALA A 42 11.63 -1.66 -7.22
N GLN A 43 12.08 -0.41 -7.22
CA GLN A 43 11.63 0.62 -6.31
C GLN A 43 11.24 1.85 -7.10
N ILE A 44 10.16 2.48 -6.69
CA ILE A 44 9.75 3.79 -7.17
C ILE A 44 9.86 4.75 -5.99
N GLU A 45 10.77 5.71 -6.09
CA GLU A 45 10.97 6.76 -5.10
C GLU A 45 10.08 7.95 -5.45
N SER A 46 9.52 8.62 -4.43
CA SER A 46 8.72 9.82 -4.64
C SER A 46 8.83 10.77 -3.46
N LEU A 47 9.26 11.99 -3.74
CA LEU A 47 9.39 13.08 -2.79
C LEU A 47 8.40 14.20 -3.15
N TYR A 48 7.67 14.70 -2.16
CA TYR A 48 6.70 15.77 -2.34
C TYR A 48 6.75 16.77 -1.19
N TYR A 49 6.16 17.93 -1.46
CA TYR A 49 5.98 19.01 -0.51
C TYR A 49 4.49 19.40 -0.45
N ILE A 50 3.99 19.62 0.76
CA ILE A 50 2.63 20.11 1.03
C ILE A 50 2.76 21.49 1.68
N ASP A 51 2.07 22.48 1.10
CA ASP A 51 2.03 23.84 1.61
C ASP A 51 1.25 23.97 2.94
N LYS A 52 1.47 25.09 3.62
CA LYS A 52 0.70 25.50 4.81
C LYS A 52 -0.79 25.63 4.48
N ASN A 53 -1.63 25.48 5.51
CA ASN A 53 -3.08 25.65 5.44
C ASN A 53 -3.79 24.66 4.49
N LYS A 54 -3.20 23.50 4.23
CA LYS A 54 -3.80 22.42 3.41
C LYS A 54 -4.38 21.26 4.24
N LYS A 55 -4.72 21.51 5.50
CA LYS A 55 -5.29 20.47 6.36
C LYS A 55 -6.64 19.99 5.85
N GLY A 56 -6.85 18.69 5.89
CA GLY A 56 -8.07 18.04 5.42
C GLY A 56 -8.10 17.78 3.93
N GLU A 57 -7.17 18.34 3.14
CA GLU A 57 -7.03 18.06 1.71
C GLU A 57 -6.68 16.59 1.49
N VAL A 58 -7.31 15.98 0.47
CA VAL A 58 -7.03 14.62 0.02
C VAL A 58 -6.22 14.70 -1.26
N LEU A 59 -4.96 14.32 -1.17
CA LEU A 59 -4.00 14.30 -2.26
C LEU A 59 -3.98 12.91 -2.88
N SER A 60 -3.93 12.83 -4.21
CA SER A 60 -3.92 11.57 -4.94
C SER A 60 -2.63 11.44 -5.76
N TYR A 61 -1.96 10.30 -5.63
CA TYR A 61 -0.73 10.00 -6.31
C TYR A 61 -0.86 8.66 -7.03
N GLN A 62 -0.29 8.57 -8.22
CA GLN A 62 -0.24 7.34 -9.00
C GLN A 62 1.20 7.08 -9.42
N ARG A 63 1.66 5.87 -9.14
CA ARG A 63 3.00 5.40 -9.51
C ARG A 63 2.89 3.95 -9.93
N GLY A 64 3.66 3.55 -10.95
CA GLY A 64 3.58 2.20 -11.48
C GLY A 64 4.92 1.69 -11.98
N TRP A 65 5.08 0.37 -11.90
CA TRP A 65 6.24 -0.34 -12.43
C TRP A 65 5.78 -1.24 -13.57
N GLY A 66 6.65 -1.42 -14.57
CA GLY A 66 6.32 -2.16 -15.78
C GLY A 66 7.29 -1.85 -16.91
N ASN A 67 6.82 -2.12 -18.14
CA ASN A 67 7.56 -1.86 -19.37
C ASN A 67 6.60 -1.40 -20.48
N ASP A 68 7.09 -0.63 -21.44
CA ASP A 68 6.33 -0.19 -22.61
C ASP A 68 5.88 -1.35 -23.48
N ASP A 69 6.72 -2.39 -23.56
CA ASP A 69 6.39 -3.65 -24.21
C ASP A 69 5.74 -4.63 -23.24
N PRO A 70 4.59 -5.22 -23.60
CA PRO A 70 3.89 -6.17 -22.74
C PRO A 70 4.60 -7.54 -22.76
N GLY A 71 4.31 -8.40 -21.78
CA GLY A 71 4.94 -9.72 -21.66
C GLY A 71 6.25 -9.77 -20.87
N SER A 72 6.63 -8.67 -20.23
CA SER A 72 7.78 -8.60 -19.33
C SER A 72 7.54 -9.23 -17.96
N TRP A 73 6.28 -9.41 -17.58
CA TRP A 73 5.88 -10.02 -16.32
C TRP A 73 6.03 -11.54 -16.36
N LYS A 74 6.51 -12.11 -15.25
CA LYS A 74 6.52 -13.56 -15.07
C LYS A 74 5.17 -14.01 -14.50
N ASP A 75 4.83 -15.26 -14.77
CA ASP A 75 3.71 -15.93 -14.11
C ASP A 75 4.12 -16.18 -12.66
N ASP A 76 3.71 -15.28 -11.78
CA ASP A 76 4.22 -15.23 -10.42
C ASP A 76 3.30 -14.43 -9.50
N LYS A 77 3.50 -14.59 -8.20
CA LYS A 77 2.91 -13.72 -7.18
C LYS A 77 3.88 -12.60 -6.88
N TYR A 78 3.35 -11.41 -6.80
CA TYR A 78 4.10 -10.22 -6.50
C TYR A 78 3.52 -9.54 -5.29
N THR A 79 4.36 -8.82 -4.57
CA THR A 79 3.94 -7.94 -3.48
C THR A 79 4.47 -6.54 -3.75
N VAL A 80 3.62 -5.54 -3.61
CA VAL A 80 4.06 -4.14 -3.54
C VAL A 80 3.95 -3.65 -2.10
N GLU A 81 5.07 -3.19 -1.57
CA GLU A 81 5.15 -2.56 -0.27
C GLU A 81 5.15 -1.03 -0.42
N LEU A 82 4.26 -0.37 0.33
CA LEU A 82 4.26 1.07 0.49
C LEU A 82 4.99 1.42 1.78
N VAL A 83 6.18 2.00 1.64
CA VAL A 83 6.95 2.58 2.74
C VAL A 83 6.75 4.08 2.73
N PHE A 84 6.24 4.65 3.81
CA PHE A 84 5.98 6.08 3.96
C PHE A 84 6.84 6.61 5.11
N MET A 85 7.74 7.57 4.84
CA MET A 85 8.66 8.13 5.84
C MET A 85 9.37 7.05 6.67
N ASP A 86 10.14 6.18 6.01
CA ASP A 86 10.84 5.02 6.60
C ASP A 86 9.95 3.97 7.29
N THR A 87 8.63 4.08 7.19
CA THR A 87 7.69 3.16 7.84
C THR A 87 6.92 2.35 6.82
N LEU A 88 6.99 1.01 6.87
CA LEU A 88 6.13 0.14 6.07
C LEU A 88 4.67 0.30 6.52
N VAL A 89 3.82 0.93 5.68
CA VAL A 89 2.42 1.19 6.02
C VAL A 89 1.46 0.18 5.40
N ALA A 90 1.81 -0.41 4.26
CA ALA A 90 0.99 -1.42 3.60
C ALA A 90 1.82 -2.39 2.76
N ALA A 91 1.37 -3.64 2.68
CA ALA A 91 1.83 -4.64 1.71
C ALA A 91 0.62 -5.17 0.93
N LEU A 92 0.66 -5.04 -0.39
CA LEU A 92 -0.43 -5.42 -1.30
C LEU A 92 0.04 -6.57 -2.21
N PRO A 93 -0.49 -7.79 -2.03
CA PRO A 93 -0.23 -8.88 -2.95
C PRO A 93 -1.05 -8.72 -4.25
N PHE A 94 -0.45 -9.10 -5.37
CA PHE A 94 -1.12 -9.26 -6.67
C PHE A 94 -0.51 -10.44 -7.43
N GLU A 95 -1.29 -11.02 -8.34
CA GLU A 95 -0.85 -12.19 -9.12
C GLU A 95 -0.78 -11.84 -10.60
N MET A 96 0.19 -12.43 -11.29
CA MET A 96 0.35 -12.38 -12.75
C MET A 96 0.13 -13.79 -13.32
N GLY A 97 -0.76 -13.93 -14.30
CA GLY A 97 -1.10 -15.22 -14.90
C GLY A 97 -1.62 -15.09 -16.33
N GLU A 98 -2.47 -16.03 -16.77
CA GLU A 98 -3.01 -16.07 -18.15
C GLU A 98 -4.39 -15.40 -18.29
N LYS A 99 -4.92 -14.80 -17.23
CA LYS A 99 -6.26 -14.18 -17.21
C LYS A 99 -6.22 -12.87 -16.45
N ASP A 100 -7.19 -12.01 -16.74
CA ASP A 100 -7.50 -10.84 -15.91
C ASP A 100 -8.71 -11.15 -15.04
N VAL A 101 -8.55 -10.98 -13.73
CA VAL A 101 -9.63 -11.10 -12.75
C VAL A 101 -9.57 -9.90 -11.81
N GLU A 102 -10.56 -9.02 -11.98
CA GLU A 102 -10.79 -7.92 -11.06
C GLU A 102 -11.06 -8.43 -9.65
N GLY A 103 -10.59 -7.67 -8.66
CA GLY A 103 -10.86 -7.97 -7.27
C GLY A 103 -10.18 -6.98 -6.35
N VAL A 104 -10.65 -6.92 -5.10
CA VAL A 104 -10.03 -6.12 -4.05
C VAL A 104 -8.85 -6.92 -3.51
N SER A 105 -7.64 -6.35 -3.55
CA SER A 105 -6.50 -6.95 -2.86
C SER A 105 -6.66 -6.74 -1.36
N GLN A 106 -6.55 -7.83 -0.59
CA GLN A 106 -6.42 -7.73 0.86
C GLN A 106 -5.00 -7.30 1.17
N PHE A 107 -4.85 -6.12 1.75
CA PHE A 107 -3.54 -5.59 2.13
C PHE A 107 -3.35 -5.67 3.63
N THR A 108 -2.11 -5.93 4.03
CA THR A 108 -1.74 -5.92 5.45
C THR A 108 -1.26 -4.52 5.82
N THR A 109 -1.87 -3.90 6.82
CA THR A 109 -1.42 -2.62 7.40
C THR A 109 -0.62 -2.87 8.66
N THR A 110 0.64 -2.46 8.68
CA THR A 110 1.56 -2.72 9.78
C THR A 110 1.25 -1.89 11.03
N THR A 111 0.65 -0.70 10.88
CA THR A 111 0.63 0.31 11.96
C THR A 111 -0.68 0.40 12.78
N HIS A 112 -1.77 -0.24 12.36
CA HIS A 112 -3.06 -0.16 13.08
C HIS A 112 -3.67 -1.50 13.55
N SER A 113 -3.17 -2.64 13.09
CA SER A 113 -3.64 -3.95 13.60
C SER A 113 -3.34 -4.11 15.10
N LEU A 114 -2.17 -3.65 15.56
CA LEU A 114 -1.75 -3.80 16.97
C LEU A 114 -2.44 -2.82 17.94
N LEU A 115 -2.87 -1.65 17.47
CA LEU A 115 -3.55 -0.66 18.31
C LEU A 115 -5.04 -1.00 18.49
N ASN A 116 -5.71 -1.47 17.44
CA ASN A 116 -7.12 -1.85 17.55
C ASN A 116 -7.31 -3.12 18.40
N ASP A 117 -6.44 -4.13 18.29
CA ASP A 117 -6.54 -5.33 19.13
C ASP A 117 -6.31 -5.04 20.62
N SER A 118 -5.44 -4.07 20.93
CA SER A 118 -5.17 -3.64 22.30
C SER A 118 -6.35 -2.87 22.90
N ILE A 119 -7.03 -2.03 22.11
CA ILE A 119 -8.18 -1.24 22.57
C ILE A 119 -9.42 -2.12 22.73
N THR A 120 -9.67 -3.05 21.80
CA THR A 120 -10.84 -3.94 21.86
C THR A 120 -10.76 -4.92 23.03
N LYS A 121 -9.60 -5.56 23.26
CA LYS A 121 -9.40 -6.47 24.42
C LYS A 121 -9.53 -5.74 25.76
N SER A 122 -9.00 -4.52 25.85
CA SER A 122 -9.10 -3.71 27.08
C SER A 122 -10.53 -3.28 27.38
N THR A 123 -11.35 -3.07 26.34
CA THR A 123 -12.76 -2.66 26.49
C THR A 123 -13.64 -3.86 26.88
N GLU A 124 -13.41 -5.04 26.31
CA GLU A 124 -14.15 -6.27 26.66
C GLU A 124 -13.85 -6.77 28.08
N GLU A 125 -12.60 -6.67 28.54
CA GLU A 125 -12.23 -7.03 29.92
C GLU A 125 -12.78 -6.07 30.97
N ALA A 126 -12.90 -4.78 30.64
CA ALA A 126 -13.51 -3.77 31.51
C ALA A 126 -15.02 -3.97 31.65
N GLU A 127 -15.72 -4.29 30.56
CA GLU A 127 -17.17 -4.56 30.59
C GLU A 127 -17.54 -5.85 31.33
N LYS A 128 -16.68 -6.87 31.27
CA LYS A 128 -16.90 -8.14 31.98
C LYS A 128 -16.74 -7.99 33.50
N ARG A 129 -15.88 -7.07 33.95
CA ARG A 129 -15.67 -6.75 35.39
C ARG A 129 -16.77 -5.88 35.98
N LEU A 130 -17.49 -5.12 35.16
CA LEU A 130 -18.58 -4.25 35.62
C LEU A 130 -19.93 -4.99 35.72
N LYS A 131 -20.02 -6.20 35.15
CA LYS A 131 -21.24 -7.02 35.08
C LYS A 131 -21.21 -8.28 35.98
N SER A 132 -20.18 -8.45 36.82
CA SER A 132 -20.09 -9.51 37.85
C SER A 132 -20.02 -8.90 39.25
#